data_AF-A0AAE0SGJ0-F1
#
_entry.id   AF-A0AAE0SGJ0-F1
#
_cell.length_a   1.000
_cell.length_b   1.000
_cell.length_c   1.000
_cell.angle_alpha   90.00
_cell.angle_beta   90.00
_cell.angle_gamma   90.00
#
_symmetry.space_group_name_H-M   'P 1'
#
loop_
_entity.id
_entity.type
_entity.pdbx_description
1 polymer ?
#
loop_
_entity_poly.entity_id
_entity_poly.type
_entity_poly.pdbx_seq_one_letter_code
_entity_poly.pdbx_strand_id
1 'polypeptide(L)'
;MEDVDELEINPFFKTLQTKFLDLYETAQEQCSLICIPTTVSLEDVDITNMFAQMHILKPSPFFKGQYITAYSLETAVTFDEKSRELVTGEGFTQQVRAKIINEELGYNKNYQPYKIFIIDKPLHAKYLGRQSEEKVAQLYSPKCSLKQCKDFLQEYPEYKMVLRKLEDSLTQFNRNYLLLKDFLDDASSRIRTISQNATKNCLDCTKQSLWVDPKFREVLSSTIENYAVGSVHEKVFSVISDQFQSEDEYILQKCIQLHGLKPEHLRVTPEFSCPVPSAVKKLANIDSLKTPMEKMYCLKFTLDKITEEVTHNVQEKWSPGVGTEEIPCFTSDDLIPLLVTVIVQAKCSHMCSNIFYMENFYWAEGTKDRDNLSYCLVTLKAALEYLKTTNFDDLKLKKNRNKDEINITEIIEATRDVSLTSSSDSGSADSKRVRLEKSSQSRYDQQFKSVSKILEETSKELATSQKQKKEVKSIFGDQFTVHQNIPDVVPREISPHQKQQRKEKMGDFLSSLQDNIFQSYGKQN
;
A
#
# COMPACT_ATOMS: atom_id res chain seq x y z
N MET A 1 22.84 6.53 -13.03
CA MET A 1 23.25 7.33 -11.86
C MET A 1 24.20 6.43 -11.10
N GLU A 2 25.45 6.87 -10.88
CA GLU A 2 26.41 6.10 -10.10
C GLU A 2 25.87 5.96 -8.67
N ASP A 3 25.65 4.73 -8.20
CA ASP A 3 25.36 4.43 -6.81
C ASP A 3 26.51 5.02 -5.99
N VAL A 4 26.23 6.05 -5.18
CA VAL A 4 27.25 6.61 -4.28
C VAL A 4 27.58 5.54 -3.25
N ASP A 5 28.85 5.13 -3.19
CA ASP A 5 29.33 4.07 -2.31
C ASP A 5 29.11 4.47 -0.84
N GLU A 6 28.46 3.60 -0.05
CA GLU A 6 28.22 3.81 1.38
C GLU A 6 29.53 4.13 2.11
N LEU A 7 30.65 3.48 1.75
CA LEU A 7 31.93 3.73 2.39
C LEU A 7 32.44 5.16 2.14
N GLU A 8 32.21 5.74 0.97
CA GLU A 8 32.64 7.11 0.65
C GLU A 8 31.91 8.17 1.49
N ILE A 9 30.72 7.85 2.00
CA ILE A 9 29.85 8.80 2.69
C ILE A 9 29.79 8.54 4.20
N ASN A 10 30.12 7.33 4.63
CA ASN A 10 29.92 6.87 5.99
C ASN A 10 30.78 7.63 7.02
N PRO A 11 30.15 8.28 8.03
CA PRO A 11 30.88 9.07 9.02
C PRO A 11 31.77 8.20 9.91
N PHE A 12 31.38 6.96 10.20
CA PHE A 12 32.21 6.04 10.97
C PHE A 12 33.43 5.58 10.18
N PHE A 13 33.27 5.21 8.91
CA PHE A 13 34.40 4.82 8.08
C PHE A 13 35.41 5.96 7.90
N LYS A 14 34.94 7.19 7.64
CA LYS A 14 35.80 8.38 7.60
C LYS A 14 36.51 8.64 8.92
N THR A 15 35.81 8.49 10.04
CA THR A 15 36.39 8.67 11.38
C THR A 15 37.43 7.59 11.67
N LEU A 16 37.20 6.36 11.21
CA LEU A 16 38.15 5.24 11.32
C LEU A 16 39.43 5.52 10.54
N GLN A 17 39.32 6.09 9.33
CA GLN A 17 40.47 6.47 8.48
C GLN A 17 41.21 7.73 8.93
N THR A 18 40.63 8.54 9.83
CA THR A 18 41.21 9.82 10.25
C THR A 18 41.55 9.84 11.74
N LYS A 19 40.55 9.78 12.61
CA LYS A 19 40.69 9.89 14.07
C LYS A 19 41.18 8.60 14.73
N PHE A 20 40.81 7.44 14.18
CA PHE A 20 41.20 6.13 14.70
C PHE A 20 42.13 5.38 13.75
N LEU A 21 43.02 6.11 13.07
CA LEU A 21 43.90 5.57 12.04
C LEU A 21 44.77 4.41 12.54
N ASP A 22 45.38 4.52 13.71
CA ASP A 22 46.21 3.45 14.29
C ASP A 22 45.42 2.14 14.48
N LEU A 23 44.16 2.25 14.90
CA LEU A 23 43.27 1.11 15.08
C LEU A 23 42.87 0.52 13.72
N TYR A 24 42.64 1.36 12.71
CA TYR A 24 42.35 0.93 11.36
C TYR A 24 43.53 0.21 10.71
N GLU A 25 44.73 0.77 10.77
CA GLU A 25 45.95 0.15 10.24
C GLU A 25 46.23 -1.19 10.94
N THR A 26 46.08 -1.25 12.27
CA THR A 26 46.23 -2.51 13.03
C THR A 26 45.20 -3.55 12.57
N ALA A 27 43.95 -3.14 12.34
CA ALA A 27 42.91 -4.05 11.85
C ALA A 27 43.25 -4.60 10.45
N GLN A 28 43.78 -3.77 9.56
CA GLN A 28 44.22 -4.16 8.22
C GLN A 28 45.43 -5.13 8.26
N GLU A 29 46.44 -4.82 9.08
CA GLU A 29 47.61 -5.69 9.26
C GLU A 29 47.22 -7.08 9.76
N GLN A 30 46.24 -7.14 10.65
CA GLN A 30 45.73 -8.39 11.22
C GLN A 30 44.63 -9.05 10.37
N CYS A 31 44.32 -8.49 9.20
CA CYS A 31 43.23 -8.94 8.33
C CYS A 31 41.89 -9.12 9.08
N SER A 32 41.62 -8.22 10.02
CA SER A 32 40.39 -8.24 10.82
C SER A 32 39.18 -7.93 9.96
N LEU A 33 38.02 -8.47 10.35
CA LEU A 33 36.74 -8.13 9.75
C LEU A 33 36.28 -6.77 10.29
N ILE A 34 36.00 -5.82 9.41
CA ILE A 34 35.55 -4.48 9.79
C ILE A 34 34.05 -4.36 9.54
N CYS A 35 33.28 -3.98 10.55
CA CYS A 35 31.83 -3.83 10.44
C CYS A 35 31.46 -2.35 10.43
N ILE A 36 30.88 -1.85 9.35
CA ILE A 36 30.50 -0.44 9.20
C ILE A 36 28.97 -0.33 9.27
N PRO A 37 28.39 0.18 10.37
CA PRO A 37 26.96 0.45 10.41
C PRO A 37 26.59 1.53 9.41
N THR A 38 25.42 1.40 8.77
CA THR A 38 24.93 2.40 7.80
C THR A 38 24.88 3.79 8.41
N THR A 39 25.12 4.80 7.56
CA THR A 39 25.09 6.22 7.94
C THR A 39 23.82 6.60 8.68
N VAL A 40 22.68 6.03 8.26
CA VAL A 40 21.36 6.24 8.86
C VAL A 40 21.30 5.72 10.30
N SER A 41 21.87 4.54 10.55
CA SER A 41 21.88 3.93 11.89
C SER A 41 22.82 4.63 12.89
N LEU A 42 23.66 5.54 12.40
CA LEU A 42 24.60 6.33 13.18
C LEU A 42 24.05 7.71 13.54
N GLU A 43 22.81 8.04 13.19
CA GLU A 43 22.19 9.31 13.58
C GLU A 43 22.13 9.41 15.11
N ASP A 44 22.69 10.50 15.65
CA ASP A 44 22.87 10.75 17.08
C ASP A 44 23.78 9.75 17.84
N VAL A 45 24.60 8.97 17.13
CA VAL A 45 25.59 8.08 17.74
C VAL A 45 26.94 8.79 17.90
N ASP A 46 27.40 8.90 19.14
CA ASP A 46 28.75 9.37 19.44
C ASP A 46 29.80 8.31 19.07
N ILE A 47 30.55 8.56 18.00
CA ILE A 47 31.61 7.68 17.51
C ILE A 47 32.85 7.81 18.42
N THR A 48 32.90 6.95 19.44
CA THR A 48 34.01 6.85 20.41
C THR A 48 35.04 5.78 20.03
N ASN A 49 36.20 5.77 20.69
CA ASN A 49 37.20 4.71 20.51
C ASN A 49 36.60 3.33 20.86
N MET A 50 35.81 3.26 21.93
CA MET A 50 35.07 2.04 22.28
C MET A 50 34.13 1.63 21.16
N PHE A 51 33.36 2.56 20.58
CA PHE A 51 32.51 2.27 19.42
C PHE A 51 33.33 1.63 18.29
N ALA A 52 34.47 2.22 17.91
CA ALA A 52 35.31 1.72 16.83
C ALA A 52 35.83 0.29 17.10
N GLN A 53 36.35 0.04 18.30
CA GLN A 53 36.89 -1.27 18.68
C GLN A 53 35.82 -2.37 18.71
N MET A 54 34.59 -2.04 19.07
CA MET A 54 33.48 -3.00 19.07
C MET A 54 33.06 -3.45 17.66
N HIS A 55 33.42 -2.67 16.64
CA HIS A 55 33.07 -2.92 15.24
C HIS A 55 34.24 -3.51 14.42
N ILE A 56 35.35 -3.84 15.08
CA ILE A 56 36.47 -4.57 14.47
C ILE A 56 36.49 -5.95 15.08
N LEU A 57 36.36 -6.97 14.23
CA LEU A 57 36.15 -8.35 14.62
C LEU A 57 37.36 -9.21 14.21
N LYS A 58 37.87 -9.98 15.16
CA LYS A 58 38.95 -10.95 14.95
C LYS A 58 38.38 -12.36 15.05
N PRO A 59 38.80 -13.31 14.19
CA PRO A 59 38.35 -14.69 14.30
C PRO A 59 38.64 -15.25 15.69
N SER A 60 37.65 -15.91 16.29
CA SER A 60 37.84 -16.62 17.56
C SER A 60 38.84 -17.76 17.37
N PRO A 61 39.83 -17.93 18.27
CA PRO A 61 40.76 -19.06 18.20
C PRO A 61 40.10 -20.38 18.59
N PHE A 62 38.90 -20.34 19.20
CA PHE A 62 38.23 -21.50 19.77
C PHE A 62 37.06 -22.02 18.91
N PHE A 63 36.35 -21.14 18.19
CA PHE A 63 35.11 -21.50 17.49
C PHE A 63 35.05 -20.94 16.07
N LYS A 64 34.83 -21.82 15.09
CA LYS A 64 34.66 -21.44 13.68
C LYS A 64 33.37 -20.65 13.50
N GLY A 65 33.43 -19.53 12.77
CA GLY A 65 32.28 -18.65 12.53
C GLY A 65 31.95 -17.71 13.69
N GLN A 66 32.72 -17.76 14.77
CA GLN A 66 32.66 -16.81 15.86
C GLN A 66 33.85 -15.85 15.78
N TYR A 67 33.60 -14.61 16.19
CA TYR A 67 34.55 -13.53 16.24
C TYR A 67 34.56 -12.92 17.64
N ILE A 68 35.68 -12.30 18.00
CA ILE A 68 35.82 -11.47 19.18
C ILE A 68 36.03 -10.02 18.74
N THR A 69 35.45 -9.07 19.46
CA THR A 69 35.68 -7.65 19.12
C THR A 69 37.08 -7.21 19.55
N ALA A 70 37.61 -6.16 18.91
CA ALA A 70 38.88 -5.56 19.31
C ALA A 70 38.79 -4.83 20.67
N TYR A 71 37.57 -4.65 21.21
CA TYR A 71 37.35 -4.03 22.52
C TYR A 71 37.63 -4.99 23.68
N SER A 72 37.16 -6.24 23.57
CA SER A 72 37.35 -7.25 24.63
C SER A 72 37.32 -8.67 24.08
N LEU A 73 38.20 -9.52 24.63
CA LEU A 73 38.24 -10.96 24.33
C LEU A 73 36.98 -11.70 24.79
N GLU A 74 36.22 -11.12 25.72
CA GLU A 74 34.98 -11.68 26.26
C GLU A 74 33.75 -11.31 25.42
N THR A 75 33.90 -10.41 24.44
CA THR A 75 32.79 -9.95 23.60
C THR A 75 32.74 -10.74 22.29
N ALA A 76 31.81 -11.68 22.22
CA ALA A 76 31.67 -12.60 21.10
C ALA A 76 30.57 -12.17 20.11
N VAL A 77 30.86 -12.34 18.81
CA VAL A 77 29.94 -12.10 17.70
C VAL A 77 29.95 -13.32 16.79
N THR A 78 28.78 -13.90 16.53
CA THR A 78 28.63 -15.07 15.66
C THR A 78 28.10 -14.63 14.30
N PHE A 79 28.71 -15.12 13.22
CA PHE A 79 28.20 -14.93 11.87
C PHE A 79 27.24 -16.07 11.49
N ASP A 80 25.98 -15.75 11.22
CA ASP A 80 24.98 -16.69 10.72
C ASP A 80 24.92 -16.62 9.18
N GLU A 81 25.54 -17.61 8.54
CA GLU A 81 25.61 -17.70 7.08
C GLU A 81 24.24 -17.83 6.40
N LYS A 82 23.23 -18.42 7.07
CA LYS A 82 21.91 -18.66 6.46
C LYS A 82 21.09 -17.37 6.35
N SER A 83 21.15 -16.54 7.39
CA SER A 83 20.41 -15.28 7.47
C SER A 83 21.24 -14.07 6.99
N ARG A 84 22.56 -14.25 6.79
CA ARG A 84 23.53 -13.17 6.55
C ARG A 84 23.49 -12.09 7.65
N GLU A 85 23.53 -12.55 8.89
CA GLU A 85 23.48 -11.68 10.09
C GLU A 85 24.70 -11.87 10.98
N LEU A 86 25.13 -10.78 11.62
CA LEU A 86 26.01 -10.81 12.77
C LEU A 86 25.16 -10.79 14.04
N VAL A 87 25.34 -11.81 14.87
CA VAL A 87 24.59 -11.99 16.11
C VAL A 87 25.55 -11.82 17.28
N THR A 88 25.34 -10.76 18.06
CA THR A 88 26.14 -10.55 19.28
C THR A 88 25.71 -11.49 20.40
N GLY A 89 26.69 -11.94 21.20
CA GLY A 89 26.51 -12.97 22.21
C GLY A 89 27.15 -12.60 23.53
N GLU A 90 28.03 -13.47 24.02
CA GLU A 90 28.73 -13.30 25.30
C GLU A 90 29.47 -11.95 25.36
N GLY A 91 29.51 -11.33 26.55
CA GLY A 91 30.12 -10.01 26.77
C GLY A 91 29.28 -8.80 26.34
N PHE A 92 28.16 -9.00 25.64
CA PHE A 92 27.20 -7.94 25.34
C PHE A 92 26.07 -7.89 26.38
N THR A 93 25.63 -6.68 26.73
CA THR A 93 24.52 -6.47 27.69
C THR A 93 23.17 -6.92 27.15
N GLN A 94 23.00 -6.89 25.83
CA GLN A 94 21.81 -7.33 25.11
C GLN A 94 22.25 -7.89 23.75
N GLN A 95 21.62 -8.98 23.34
CA GLN A 95 21.82 -9.55 22.01
C GLN A 95 21.24 -8.62 20.93
N VAL A 96 22.07 -8.32 19.94
CA VAL A 96 21.75 -7.55 18.74
C VAL A 96 21.99 -8.43 17.51
N ARG A 97 21.05 -8.40 16.58
CA ARG A 97 21.17 -9.01 15.24
C ARG A 97 21.30 -7.90 14.21
N ALA A 98 22.46 -7.81 13.58
CA ALA A 98 22.76 -6.85 12.55
C ALA A 98 22.85 -7.55 11.20
N LYS A 99 22.04 -7.12 10.24
CA LYS A 99 21.99 -7.68 8.89
C LYS A 99 23.12 -7.12 8.04
N ILE A 100 23.81 -7.98 7.30
CA ILE A 100 24.83 -7.56 6.35
C ILE A 100 24.12 -7.08 5.07
N ILE A 101 24.23 -5.78 4.80
CA ILE A 101 23.65 -5.14 3.62
C ILE A 101 24.58 -5.34 2.42
N ASN A 102 25.87 -5.13 2.60
CA ASN A 102 26.88 -5.28 1.55
C ASN A 102 28.22 -5.77 2.12
N GLU A 103 29.07 -6.33 1.25
CA GLU A 103 30.41 -6.82 1.57
C GLU A 103 31.41 -6.21 0.59
N GLU A 104 32.41 -5.53 1.13
CA GLU A 104 33.51 -4.93 0.37
C GLU A 104 34.84 -5.62 0.72
N LEU A 105 35.74 -5.68 -0.25
CA LEU A 105 37.06 -6.29 -0.11
C LEU A 105 38.15 -5.21 -0.09
N GLY A 106 38.94 -5.20 0.97
CA GLY A 106 40.14 -4.36 1.08
C GLY A 106 41.42 -5.20 1.04
N TYR A 107 42.55 -4.56 0.72
CA TYR A 107 43.87 -5.18 0.75
C TYR A 107 44.79 -4.39 1.68
N ASN A 108 45.54 -5.08 2.54
CA ASN A 108 46.54 -4.44 3.38
C ASN A 108 47.84 -4.14 2.60
N LYS A 109 48.84 -3.53 3.26
CA LYS A 109 50.15 -3.19 2.65
C LYS A 109 50.91 -4.41 2.10
N ASN A 110 50.59 -5.62 2.58
CA ASN A 110 51.17 -6.89 2.14
C ASN A 110 50.29 -7.60 1.08
N TYR A 111 49.29 -6.92 0.50
CA TYR A 111 48.32 -7.46 -0.45
C TYR A 111 47.49 -8.64 0.09
N GLN A 112 47.34 -8.75 1.41
CA GLN A 112 46.45 -9.74 2.01
C GLN A 112 45.03 -9.16 2.06
N PRO A 113 44.02 -9.94 1.63
CA PRO A 113 42.64 -9.48 1.61
C PRO A 113 42.05 -9.46 3.01
N TYR A 114 41.26 -8.44 3.32
CA TYR A 114 40.40 -8.36 4.49
C TYR A 114 38.99 -7.91 4.07
N LYS A 115 38.00 -8.22 4.90
CA LYS A 115 36.59 -7.96 4.59
C LYS A 115 36.07 -6.75 5.35
N ILE A 116 35.21 -5.99 4.68
CA ILE A 116 34.43 -4.91 5.27
C ILE A 116 32.96 -5.28 5.08
N PHE A 117 32.23 -5.49 6.18
CA PHE A 117 30.78 -5.68 6.14
C PHE A 117 30.07 -4.37 6.42
N ILE A 118 29.22 -3.94 5.50
CA ILE A 118 28.27 -2.86 5.73
C ILE A 118 27.04 -3.47 6.40
N ILE A 119 26.73 -3.03 7.62
CA ILE A 119 25.65 -3.59 8.44
C ILE A 119 24.54 -2.58 8.71
N ASP A 120 23.32 -3.06 8.85
CA ASP A 120 22.13 -2.21 9.00
C ASP A 120 22.10 -1.39 10.30
N LYS A 121 22.73 -1.88 11.39
CA LYS A 121 22.75 -1.22 12.70
C LYS A 121 24.02 -1.51 13.50
N PRO A 122 24.39 -0.68 14.51
CA PRO A 122 25.53 -0.94 15.39
C PRO A 122 25.45 -2.27 16.15
N LEU A 123 26.62 -2.86 16.44
CA LEU A 123 26.71 -4.16 17.13
C LEU A 123 26.37 -4.10 18.63
N HIS A 124 26.38 -2.92 19.26
CA HIS A 124 26.10 -2.80 20.70
C HIS A 124 24.80 -2.02 20.96
N ALA A 125 23.92 -2.60 21.78
CA ALA A 125 22.57 -2.10 22.06
C ALA A 125 22.52 -0.63 22.53
N LYS A 126 23.48 -0.18 23.34
CA LYS A 126 23.59 1.24 23.77
C LYS A 126 23.69 2.27 22.63
N TYR A 127 24.08 1.85 21.43
CA TYR A 127 24.18 2.72 20.24
C TYR A 127 23.01 2.51 19.28
N LEU A 128 22.08 1.60 19.60
CA LEU A 128 20.82 1.55 18.89
C LEU A 128 20.03 2.78 19.36
N GLY A 129 19.91 3.77 18.48
CA GLY A 129 18.97 4.87 18.71
C GLY A 129 17.58 4.31 18.99
N ARG A 130 16.70 5.06 19.66
CA ARG A 130 15.26 4.73 19.80
C ARG A 130 14.49 4.79 18.45
N GLN A 131 15.16 4.44 17.37
CA GLN A 131 14.61 4.31 16.04
C GLN A 131 14.09 2.87 15.95
N SER A 132 12.77 2.70 16.09
CA SER A 132 12.11 1.44 15.71
C SER A 132 12.52 1.10 14.27
N GLU A 133 12.73 -0.17 13.94
CA GLU A 133 12.90 -0.63 12.55
C GLU A 133 11.76 -0.09 11.66
N GLU A 134 10.58 0.16 12.24
CA GLU A 134 9.45 0.81 11.59
C GLU A 134 9.73 2.27 11.20
N LYS A 135 10.49 3.04 11.98
CA LYS A 135 10.82 4.44 11.65
C LYS A 135 11.76 4.52 10.45
N VAL A 136 12.74 3.63 10.37
CA VAL A 136 13.67 3.55 9.23
C VAL A 136 12.91 3.07 7.99
N ALA A 137 12.05 2.06 8.12
CA ALA A 137 11.19 1.63 7.01
C ALA A 137 10.22 2.75 6.57
N GLN A 138 9.65 3.49 7.51
CA GLN A 138 8.79 4.64 7.21
C GLN A 138 9.57 5.76 6.53
N LEU A 139 10.82 6.04 6.92
CA LEU A 139 11.65 7.08 6.31
C LEU A 139 11.87 6.85 4.80
N TYR A 140 12.16 5.61 4.41
CA TYR A 140 12.45 5.26 3.01
C TYR A 140 11.25 4.77 2.19
N SER A 141 10.08 4.64 2.82
CA SER A 141 8.86 4.23 2.10
C SER A 141 8.33 5.34 1.18
N PRO A 142 7.84 5.01 -0.03
CA PRO A 142 7.16 5.96 -0.89
C PRO A 142 5.98 6.64 -0.19
N LYS A 143 5.86 7.96 -0.33
CA LYS A 143 4.73 8.75 0.18
C LYS A 143 3.77 9.04 -0.98
N CYS A 144 2.71 8.25 -1.07
CA CYS A 144 1.80 8.32 -2.21
C CYS A 144 0.69 9.35 -1.99
N SER A 145 0.06 9.38 -0.81
CA SER A 145 -1.08 10.29 -0.57
C SER A 145 -0.67 11.70 -0.18
N LEU A 146 -1.52 12.68 -0.49
CA LEU A 146 -1.30 14.08 -0.09
C LEU A 146 -1.12 14.22 1.43
N LYS A 147 -1.88 13.46 2.22
CA LYS A 147 -1.76 13.43 3.68
C LYS A 147 -0.40 12.90 4.12
N GLN A 148 0.02 11.74 3.60
CA GLN A 148 1.34 11.17 3.92
C GLN A 148 2.48 12.11 3.54
N CYS A 149 2.37 12.79 2.39
CA CYS A 149 3.36 13.76 1.96
C CYS A 149 3.44 14.93 2.93
N LYS A 150 2.28 15.50 3.30
CA LYS A 150 2.20 16.61 4.25
C LYS A 150 2.76 16.22 5.62
N ASP A 151 2.34 15.08 6.15
CA ASP A 151 2.78 14.58 7.45
C ASP A 151 4.31 14.41 7.45
N PHE A 152 4.87 13.74 6.43
CA PHE A 152 6.32 13.56 6.29
C PHE A 152 7.10 14.88 6.20
N LEU A 153 6.65 15.82 5.36
CA LEU A 153 7.33 17.10 5.19
C LEU A 153 7.30 17.95 6.46
N GLN A 154 6.26 17.81 7.29
CA GLN A 154 6.11 18.53 8.56
C GLN A 154 6.92 17.95 9.71
N GLU A 155 7.47 16.73 9.57
CA GLU A 155 8.37 16.13 10.56
C GLU A 155 9.70 16.88 10.69
N TYR A 156 10.06 17.70 9.69
CA TYR A 156 11.32 18.44 9.61
C TYR A 156 11.11 19.95 9.81
N PRO A 157 11.40 20.50 11.00
CA PRO A 157 11.23 21.92 11.29
C PRO A 157 11.98 22.86 10.34
N GLU A 158 13.12 22.41 9.80
CA GLU A 158 13.96 23.12 8.83
C GLU A 158 13.20 23.43 7.53
N TYR A 159 12.24 22.59 7.12
CA TYR A 159 11.50 22.77 5.87
C TYR A 159 10.39 23.84 5.98
N LYS A 160 10.07 24.32 7.19
CA LYS A 160 8.93 25.23 7.44
C LYS A 160 8.88 26.44 6.50
N MET A 161 10.02 27.10 6.25
CA MET A 161 10.07 28.26 5.36
C MET A 161 9.94 27.88 3.88
N VAL A 162 10.50 26.73 3.49
CA VAL A 162 10.41 26.20 2.13
C VAL A 162 8.98 25.77 1.81
N LEU A 163 8.33 25.06 2.74
CA LEU A 163 6.93 24.63 2.61
C LEU A 163 5.96 25.80 2.49
N ARG A 164 6.18 26.88 3.26
CA ARG A 164 5.36 28.09 3.12
C ARG A 164 5.48 28.71 1.72
N LYS A 165 6.69 28.83 1.18
CA LYS A 165 6.91 29.34 -0.18
C LYS A 165 6.30 28.42 -1.25
N LEU A 166 6.38 27.10 -1.05
CA LEU A 166 5.74 26.11 -1.91
C LEU A 166 4.22 26.28 -1.90
N GLU A 167 3.60 26.33 -0.72
CA GLU A 167 2.16 26.55 -0.56
C GLU A 167 1.68 27.87 -1.17
N ASP A 168 2.43 28.96 -0.98
CA ASP A 168 2.14 30.26 -1.58
C ASP A 168 2.18 30.18 -3.12
N SER A 169 3.18 29.49 -3.68
CA SER A 169 3.34 29.29 -5.13
C SER A 169 2.21 28.44 -5.73
N LEU A 170 1.82 27.35 -5.05
CA LEU A 170 0.71 26.49 -5.47
C LEU A 170 -0.64 27.20 -5.32
N THR A 171 -0.81 28.01 -4.28
CA THR A 171 -2.00 28.84 -4.10
C THR A 171 -2.11 29.89 -5.21
N GLN A 172 -0.99 30.53 -5.57
CA GLN A 172 -0.95 31.47 -6.70
C GLN A 172 -1.25 30.76 -8.02
N PHE A 173 -0.74 29.54 -8.22
CA PHE A 173 -1.09 28.72 -9.39
C PHE A 173 -2.60 28.44 -9.43
N ASN A 174 -3.18 27.98 -8.32
CA ASN A 174 -4.61 27.68 -8.24
C ASN A 174 -5.48 28.92 -8.48
N ARG A 175 -5.08 30.10 -8.01
CA ARG A 175 -5.87 31.34 -8.16
C ARG A 175 -5.67 32.06 -9.50
N ASN A 176 -4.43 32.19 -9.95
CA ASN A 176 -4.06 33.16 -10.99
C ASN A 176 -3.65 32.51 -12.32
N TYR A 177 -3.27 31.23 -12.31
CA TYR A 177 -2.87 30.57 -13.56
C TYR A 177 -4.09 30.26 -14.41
N LEU A 178 -4.16 30.78 -15.64
CA LEU A 178 -5.20 30.37 -16.58
C LEU A 178 -4.81 29.01 -17.16
N LEU A 179 -5.59 27.97 -16.86
CA LEU A 179 -5.37 26.64 -17.38
C LEU A 179 -6.25 26.42 -18.61
N LEU A 180 -5.62 26.11 -19.74
CA LEU A 180 -6.27 25.87 -21.02
C LEU A 180 -5.96 24.45 -21.48
N LYS A 181 -6.90 23.81 -22.19
CA LYS A 181 -6.79 22.41 -22.64
C LYS A 181 -5.54 22.17 -23.50
N ASP A 182 -5.25 23.09 -24.43
CA ASP A 182 -4.10 22.97 -25.33
C ASP A 182 -2.74 23.29 -24.68
N PHE A 183 -2.74 23.70 -23.41
CA PHE A 183 -1.54 24.16 -22.68
C PHE A 183 -1.34 23.40 -21.36
N LEU A 184 -1.80 22.14 -21.29
CA LEU A 184 -1.57 21.27 -20.13
C LEU A 184 -0.08 20.94 -19.94
N ASP A 185 0.70 20.88 -21.02
CA ASP A 185 2.16 20.66 -20.94
C ASP A 185 2.87 21.82 -20.25
N ASP A 186 2.47 23.07 -20.54
CA ASP A 186 3.00 24.24 -19.85
C ASP A 186 2.64 24.24 -18.36
N ALA A 187 1.42 23.80 -18.04
CA ALA A 187 0.98 23.64 -16.66
C ALA A 187 1.82 22.59 -15.94
N SER A 188 2.02 21.42 -16.55
CA SER A 188 2.88 20.34 -16.06
C SER A 188 4.30 20.83 -15.82
N SER A 189 4.92 21.48 -16.80
CA SER A 189 6.27 22.07 -16.72
C SER A 189 6.39 23.09 -15.58
N ARG A 190 5.37 23.95 -15.42
CA ARG A 190 5.36 24.96 -14.35
C ARG A 190 5.24 24.33 -12.96
N ILE A 191 4.34 23.36 -12.77
CA ILE A 191 4.20 22.64 -11.50
C ILE A 191 5.49 21.89 -11.19
N ARG A 192 6.07 21.21 -12.18
CA ARG A 192 7.36 20.52 -12.06
C ARG A 192 8.47 21.48 -11.62
N THR A 193 8.54 22.67 -12.20
CA THR A 193 9.51 23.71 -11.81
C THR A 193 9.31 24.16 -10.35
N ILE A 194 8.06 24.36 -9.92
CA ILE A 194 7.73 24.68 -8.52
C ILE A 194 8.23 23.57 -7.59
N SER A 195 7.94 22.31 -7.92
CA SER A 195 8.38 21.13 -7.15
C SER A 195 9.90 21.02 -7.09
N GLN A 196 10.59 21.12 -8.23
CA GLN A 196 12.06 21.02 -8.29
C GLN A 196 12.76 22.12 -7.48
N ASN A 197 12.24 23.35 -7.54
CA ASN A 197 12.74 24.45 -6.73
C ASN A 197 12.54 24.19 -5.23
N ALA A 198 11.39 23.65 -4.83
CA ALA A 198 11.14 23.28 -3.45
C ALA A 198 12.06 22.12 -3.00
N THR A 199 12.23 21.08 -3.81
CA THR A 199 13.16 19.98 -3.54
C THR A 199 14.58 20.47 -3.33
N LYS A 200 15.08 21.33 -4.23
CA LYS A 200 16.41 21.93 -4.10
C LYS A 200 16.55 22.71 -2.79
N ASN A 201 15.58 23.57 -2.47
CA ASN A 201 15.60 24.38 -1.26
C ASN A 201 15.51 23.52 0.03
N CYS A 202 14.74 22.42 0.00
CA CYS A 202 14.71 21.46 1.10
C CYS A 202 16.09 20.82 1.28
N LEU A 203 16.69 20.31 0.20
CA LEU A 203 18.02 19.71 0.23
C LEU A 203 19.11 20.66 0.75
N ASP A 204 19.05 21.95 0.39
CA ASP A 204 20.00 22.96 0.85
C ASP A 204 19.92 23.24 2.36
N CYS A 205 18.79 22.91 3.01
CA CYS A 205 18.59 23.08 4.45
C CYS A 205 18.54 21.76 5.25
N THR A 206 18.59 20.60 4.57
CA THR A 206 18.72 19.28 5.20
C THR A 206 20.12 19.11 5.80
N LYS A 207 20.22 18.43 6.95
CA LYS A 207 21.52 18.04 7.54
C LYS A 207 22.37 17.25 6.55
N GLN A 208 23.69 17.50 6.57
CA GLN A 208 24.63 16.93 5.61
C GLN A 208 24.65 15.39 5.59
N SER A 209 24.35 14.70 6.70
CA SER A 209 24.28 13.23 6.74
C SER A 209 23.12 12.64 5.95
N LEU A 210 21.91 13.20 6.07
CA LEU A 210 20.71 12.76 5.34
C LEU A 210 20.72 13.24 3.88
N TRP A 211 21.32 14.41 3.62
CA TRP A 211 21.46 14.94 2.28
C TRP A 211 22.28 14.01 1.39
N VAL A 212 23.26 13.27 1.90
CA VAL A 212 24.11 12.43 1.05
C VAL A 212 23.43 11.11 0.62
N ASP A 213 22.42 10.65 1.37
CA ASP A 213 21.72 9.39 1.05
C ASP A 213 20.87 9.52 -0.23
N PRO A 214 21.23 8.80 -1.32
CA PRO A 214 20.48 8.84 -2.57
C PRO A 214 19.01 8.40 -2.42
N LYS A 215 18.73 7.44 -1.53
CA LYS A 215 17.36 6.94 -1.31
C LYS A 215 16.51 7.99 -0.62
N PHE A 216 17.08 8.70 0.36
CA PHE A 216 16.37 9.80 1.01
C PHE A 216 16.05 10.92 0.02
N ARG A 217 17.01 11.28 -0.85
CA ARG A 217 16.78 12.29 -1.90
C ARG A 217 15.64 11.92 -2.83
N GLU A 218 15.60 10.66 -3.25
CA GLU A 218 14.57 10.12 -4.13
C GLU A 218 13.19 10.22 -3.46
N VAL A 219 13.08 9.75 -2.21
CA VAL A 219 11.84 9.81 -1.42
C VAL A 219 11.41 11.25 -1.19
N LEU A 220 12.32 12.15 -0.83
CA LEU A 220 12.02 13.57 -0.61
C LEU A 220 11.54 14.23 -1.91
N SER A 221 12.23 13.99 -3.03
CA SER A 221 11.87 14.53 -4.34
C SER A 221 10.47 14.07 -4.77
N SER A 222 10.22 12.75 -4.70
CA SER A 222 8.91 12.17 -5.01
C SER A 222 7.81 12.68 -4.07
N THR A 223 8.11 12.88 -2.78
CA THR A 223 7.16 13.40 -1.80
C THR A 223 6.75 14.84 -2.10
N ILE A 224 7.70 15.71 -2.44
CA ILE A 224 7.44 17.11 -2.80
C ILE A 224 6.66 17.20 -4.11
N GLU A 225 7.01 16.37 -5.10
CA GLU A 225 6.27 16.24 -6.36
C GLU A 225 4.81 15.85 -6.10
N ASN A 226 4.56 14.76 -5.38
CA ASN A 226 3.21 14.29 -5.05
C ASN A 226 2.42 15.33 -4.25
N TYR A 227 3.08 16.03 -3.33
CA TYR A 227 2.45 17.12 -2.59
C TYR A 227 2.00 18.25 -3.51
N ALA A 228 2.88 18.71 -4.41
CA ALA A 228 2.60 19.79 -5.32
C ALA A 228 1.49 19.44 -6.31
N VAL A 229 1.61 18.28 -6.97
CA VAL A 229 0.63 17.80 -7.96
C VAL A 229 -0.72 17.51 -7.30
N GLY A 230 -0.72 16.84 -6.15
CA GLY A 230 -1.93 16.59 -5.37
C GLY A 230 -2.63 17.87 -4.87
N SER A 231 -1.88 18.95 -4.61
CA SER A 231 -2.42 20.24 -4.17
C SER A 231 -3.12 21.03 -5.27
N VAL A 232 -2.80 20.75 -6.54
CA VAL A 232 -3.42 21.40 -7.71
C VAL A 232 -4.40 20.48 -8.45
N HIS A 233 -4.59 19.25 -7.95
CA HIS A 233 -5.41 18.22 -8.58
C HIS A 233 -6.79 18.72 -9.01
N GLU A 234 -7.57 19.35 -8.12
CA GLU A 234 -8.94 19.78 -8.45
C GLU A 234 -9.00 20.69 -9.67
N LYS A 235 -8.04 21.61 -9.80
CA LYS A 235 -7.96 22.54 -10.93
C LYS A 235 -7.46 21.86 -12.20
N VAL A 236 -6.38 21.09 -12.08
CA VAL A 236 -5.73 20.44 -13.22
C VAL A 236 -6.61 19.33 -13.78
N PHE A 237 -7.09 18.45 -12.91
CA PHE A 237 -7.91 17.30 -13.28
C PHE A 237 -9.25 17.74 -13.87
N SER A 238 -9.87 18.83 -13.39
CA SER A 238 -11.09 19.36 -14.02
C SER A 238 -10.88 19.70 -15.49
N VAL A 239 -9.76 20.33 -15.87
CA VAL A 239 -9.47 20.66 -17.27
C VAL A 239 -9.14 19.42 -18.10
N ILE A 240 -8.45 18.45 -17.50
CA ILE A 240 -8.19 17.15 -18.13
C ILE A 240 -9.52 16.43 -18.39
N SER A 241 -10.41 16.37 -17.40
CA SER A 241 -11.75 15.78 -17.53
C SER A 241 -12.56 16.44 -18.63
N ASP A 242 -12.52 17.78 -18.72
CA ASP A 242 -13.19 18.49 -19.81
C ASP A 242 -12.56 18.21 -21.18
N GLN A 243 -11.27 17.89 -21.26
CA GLN A 243 -10.59 17.57 -22.52
C GLN A 243 -10.90 16.15 -23.02
N PHE A 244 -11.00 15.18 -22.11
CA PHE A 244 -11.23 13.76 -22.43
C PHE A 244 -12.67 13.31 -22.21
N GLN A 245 -13.61 14.25 -21.98
CA GLN A 245 -14.99 13.95 -21.65
C GLN A 245 -15.66 13.00 -22.65
N SER A 246 -15.47 13.20 -23.96
CA SER A 246 -16.06 12.36 -25.01
C SER A 246 -15.56 10.92 -24.96
N GLU A 247 -14.26 10.73 -24.74
CA GLU A 247 -13.60 9.43 -24.66
C GLU A 247 -13.97 8.69 -23.37
N ASP A 248 -14.05 9.43 -22.26
CA ASP A 248 -14.48 8.92 -20.96
C ASP A 248 -15.94 8.45 -21.02
N GLU A 249 -16.85 9.27 -21.57
CA GLU A 249 -18.24 8.90 -21.79
C GLU A 249 -18.36 7.68 -22.71
N TYR A 250 -17.58 7.61 -23.79
CA TYR A 250 -17.58 6.46 -24.71
C TYR A 250 -17.19 5.17 -23.99
N ILE A 251 -16.10 5.19 -23.21
CA ILE A 251 -15.64 4.03 -22.44
C ILE A 251 -16.69 3.62 -21.41
N LEU A 252 -17.24 4.57 -20.65
CA LEU A 252 -18.25 4.29 -19.64
C LEU A 252 -19.50 3.67 -20.25
N GLN A 253 -19.98 4.19 -21.38
CA GLN A 253 -21.12 3.61 -22.10
C GLN A 253 -20.82 2.18 -22.57
N LYS A 254 -19.62 1.92 -23.07
CA LYS A 254 -19.20 0.57 -23.47
C LYS A 254 -19.18 -0.38 -22.26
N CYS A 255 -18.67 0.05 -21.10
CA CYS A 255 -18.73 -0.72 -19.86
C CYS A 255 -20.17 -1.03 -19.41
N ILE A 256 -21.10 -0.07 -19.53
CA ILE A 256 -22.52 -0.27 -19.21
C ILE A 256 -23.15 -1.29 -20.16
N GLN A 257 -22.89 -1.20 -21.47
CA GLN A 257 -23.43 -2.14 -22.46
C GLN A 257 -22.95 -3.58 -22.23
N LEU A 258 -21.70 -3.73 -21.79
CA LEU A 258 -21.05 -5.00 -21.49
C LEU A 258 -21.30 -5.49 -20.06
N HIS A 259 -22.33 -4.98 -19.38
CA HIS A 259 -22.73 -5.48 -18.07
C HIS A 259 -22.99 -6.99 -18.11
N GLY A 260 -22.24 -7.74 -17.29
CA GLY A 260 -22.27 -9.20 -17.26
C GLY A 260 -21.22 -9.89 -18.15
N LEU A 261 -20.26 -9.15 -18.71
CA LEU A 261 -19.09 -9.72 -19.36
C LEU A 261 -18.32 -10.60 -18.36
N LYS A 262 -18.04 -11.83 -18.79
CA LYS A 262 -17.30 -12.82 -18.00
C LYS A 262 -16.00 -13.17 -18.72
N PRO A 263 -14.97 -13.66 -18.00
CA PRO A 263 -13.68 -13.95 -18.62
C PRO A 263 -13.77 -15.02 -19.72
N GLU A 264 -14.72 -15.96 -19.63
CA GLU A 264 -14.91 -17.00 -20.66
C GLU A 264 -15.31 -16.42 -22.03
N HIS A 265 -15.95 -15.25 -22.03
CA HIS A 265 -16.35 -14.55 -23.26
C HIS A 265 -15.16 -13.93 -24.00
N LEU A 266 -14.02 -13.77 -23.32
CA LEU A 266 -12.82 -13.12 -23.85
C LEU A 266 -11.70 -14.12 -24.16
N ARG A 267 -12.03 -15.42 -24.27
CA ARG A 267 -11.08 -16.52 -24.51
C ARG A 267 -9.99 -16.64 -23.44
N VAL A 268 -10.27 -16.18 -22.22
CA VAL A 268 -9.41 -16.49 -21.07
C VAL A 268 -9.40 -18.00 -20.87
N THR A 269 -8.20 -18.54 -20.66
CA THR A 269 -7.98 -19.96 -20.41
C THR A 269 -8.88 -20.42 -19.25
N PRO A 270 -9.69 -21.49 -19.39
CA PRO A 270 -10.74 -21.84 -18.42
C PRO A 270 -10.25 -22.00 -16.98
N GLU A 271 -9.00 -22.42 -16.81
CA GLU A 271 -8.29 -22.58 -15.54
C GLU A 271 -8.13 -21.25 -14.81
N PHE A 272 -7.94 -20.14 -15.55
CA PHE A 272 -7.80 -18.78 -15.03
C PHE A 272 -9.12 -18.00 -15.01
N SER A 273 -10.20 -18.58 -15.55
CA SER A 273 -11.52 -17.94 -15.52
C SER A 273 -12.11 -18.05 -14.11
N CYS A 274 -12.00 -16.97 -13.34
CA CYS A 274 -12.61 -16.84 -12.03
C CYS A 274 -13.08 -15.40 -11.77
N PRO A 275 -14.03 -15.21 -10.83
CA PRO A 275 -14.37 -13.88 -10.35
C PRO A 275 -13.17 -13.21 -9.68
N VAL A 276 -12.96 -11.92 -9.97
CA VAL A 276 -11.88 -11.09 -9.40
C VAL A 276 -12.42 -9.85 -8.66
N PRO A 277 -13.30 -10.03 -7.65
CA PRO A 277 -14.01 -8.93 -7.00
C PRO A 277 -13.06 -7.97 -6.25
N SER A 278 -11.94 -8.44 -5.73
CA SER A 278 -10.98 -7.59 -5.02
C SER A 278 -10.31 -6.60 -5.97
N ALA A 279 -9.98 -7.05 -7.18
CA ALA A 279 -9.43 -6.21 -8.23
C ALA A 279 -10.43 -5.12 -8.67
N VAL A 280 -11.71 -5.49 -8.83
CA VAL A 280 -12.81 -4.55 -9.16
C VAL A 280 -12.97 -3.49 -8.09
N LYS A 281 -13.05 -3.89 -6.82
CA LYS A 281 -13.16 -2.95 -5.70
C LYS A 281 -11.98 -2.00 -5.67
N LYS A 282 -10.77 -2.47 -5.96
CA LYS A 282 -9.57 -1.62 -5.98
C LYS A 282 -9.65 -0.59 -7.11
N LEU A 283 -9.91 -1.04 -8.35
CA LEU A 283 -9.95 -0.17 -9.52
C LEU A 283 -11.07 0.87 -9.44
N ALA A 284 -12.24 0.51 -8.89
CA ALA A 284 -13.37 1.41 -8.73
C ALA A 284 -13.04 2.68 -7.91
N ASN A 285 -11.99 2.64 -7.07
CA ASN A 285 -11.57 3.80 -6.27
C ASN A 285 -10.66 4.78 -7.03
N ILE A 286 -10.22 4.49 -8.26
CA ILE A 286 -9.20 5.30 -8.95
C ILE A 286 -9.59 6.78 -9.11
N ASP A 287 -10.88 7.06 -9.32
CA ASP A 287 -11.42 8.41 -9.49
C ASP A 287 -11.35 9.24 -8.19
N SER A 288 -11.30 8.58 -7.02
CA SER A 288 -11.23 9.26 -5.71
C SER A 288 -9.80 9.67 -5.31
N LEU A 289 -8.79 9.16 -6.01
CA LEU A 289 -7.37 9.41 -5.71
C LEU A 289 -6.91 10.72 -6.34
N LYS A 290 -6.01 11.45 -5.67
CA LYS A 290 -5.62 12.81 -6.09
C LYS A 290 -4.24 12.89 -6.71
N THR A 291 -3.30 12.06 -6.26
CA THR A 291 -1.95 12.06 -6.80
C THR A 291 -1.82 11.05 -7.94
N PRO A 292 -0.95 11.32 -8.94
CA PRO A 292 -0.62 10.34 -9.97
C PRO A 292 -0.04 9.07 -9.35
N MET A 293 0.82 9.19 -8.33
CA MET A 293 1.41 8.04 -7.66
C MET A 293 0.35 7.14 -6.99
N GLU A 294 -0.66 7.70 -6.32
CA GLU A 294 -1.79 6.90 -5.79
C GLU A 294 -2.52 6.15 -6.89
N LYS A 295 -2.80 6.80 -8.02
CA LYS A 295 -3.49 6.17 -9.16
C LYS A 295 -2.62 5.05 -9.76
N MET A 296 -1.32 5.25 -9.93
CA MET A 296 -0.38 4.23 -10.40
C MET A 296 -0.31 3.03 -9.46
N TYR A 297 -0.21 3.25 -8.14
CA TYR A 297 -0.27 2.15 -7.18
C TYR A 297 -1.64 1.47 -7.14
N CYS A 298 -2.73 2.21 -7.35
CA CYS A 298 -4.05 1.62 -7.49
C CYS A 298 -4.08 0.60 -8.64
N LEU A 299 -3.50 0.94 -9.79
CA LEU A 299 -3.37 0.01 -10.93
C LEU A 299 -2.50 -1.19 -10.58
N LYS A 300 -1.33 -0.96 -9.98
CA LYS A 300 -0.45 -2.04 -9.54
C LYS A 300 -1.19 -3.03 -8.63
N PHE A 301 -1.88 -2.52 -7.62
CA PHE A 301 -2.65 -3.36 -6.69
C PHE A 301 -3.84 -4.04 -7.36
N THR A 302 -4.46 -3.41 -8.37
CA THR A 302 -5.50 -4.08 -9.18
C THR A 302 -4.91 -5.29 -9.90
N LEU A 303 -3.75 -5.17 -10.55
CA LEU A 303 -3.09 -6.30 -11.23
C LEU A 303 -2.64 -7.38 -10.23
N ASP A 304 -2.02 -6.97 -9.11
CA ASP A 304 -1.61 -7.90 -8.06
C ASP A 304 -2.82 -8.70 -7.53
N LYS A 305 -3.99 -8.06 -7.39
CA LYS A 305 -5.23 -8.74 -6.97
C LYS A 305 -5.80 -9.69 -8.00
N ILE A 306 -5.73 -9.35 -9.30
CA ILE A 306 -6.10 -10.29 -10.37
C ILE A 306 -5.23 -11.54 -10.25
N THR A 307 -3.91 -11.38 -10.16
CA THR A 307 -2.98 -12.52 -10.10
C THR A 307 -3.16 -13.34 -8.82
N GLU A 308 -3.37 -12.70 -7.67
CA GLU A 308 -3.63 -13.38 -6.39
C GLU A 308 -4.90 -14.23 -6.45
N GLU A 309 -6.01 -13.65 -6.93
CA GLU A 309 -7.31 -14.34 -7.04
C GLU A 309 -7.26 -15.49 -8.06
N VAL A 310 -6.59 -15.29 -9.21
CA VAL A 310 -6.38 -16.36 -10.21
C VAL A 310 -5.52 -17.49 -9.64
N THR A 311 -4.40 -17.15 -9.00
CA THR A 311 -3.48 -18.13 -8.42
C THR A 311 -4.18 -18.96 -7.34
N HIS A 312 -4.97 -18.31 -6.49
CA HIS A 312 -5.77 -18.99 -5.47
C HIS A 312 -6.78 -19.96 -6.10
N ASN A 313 -7.54 -19.51 -7.11
CA ASN A 313 -8.50 -20.35 -7.82
C ASN A 313 -7.84 -21.55 -8.52
N VAL A 314 -6.65 -21.37 -9.12
CA VAL A 314 -5.88 -22.47 -9.71
C VAL A 314 -5.45 -23.45 -8.62
N GLN A 315 -4.92 -22.97 -7.48
CA GLN A 315 -4.49 -23.81 -6.37
C GLN A 315 -5.63 -24.61 -5.74
N GLU A 316 -6.83 -24.03 -5.61
CA GLU A 316 -8.00 -24.74 -5.08
C GLU A 316 -8.51 -25.83 -6.03
N LYS A 317 -8.48 -25.58 -7.34
CA LYS A 317 -8.89 -26.56 -8.35
C LYS A 317 -7.82 -27.63 -8.58
N TRP A 318 -6.57 -27.33 -8.26
CA TRP A 318 -5.43 -28.21 -8.44
C TRP A 318 -5.32 -29.25 -7.32
N SER A 319 -5.66 -30.50 -7.63
CA SER A 319 -5.42 -31.64 -6.73
C SER A 319 -4.04 -32.25 -6.97
N PRO A 320 -3.11 -32.25 -5.99
CA PRO A 320 -1.82 -32.92 -6.15
C PRO A 320 -2.02 -34.44 -6.07
N GLY A 321 -2.39 -35.08 -7.19
CA GLY A 321 -2.77 -36.50 -7.16
C GLY A 321 -2.55 -37.31 -8.42
N VAL A 322 -2.50 -36.72 -9.62
CA VAL A 322 -2.34 -37.51 -10.85
C VAL A 322 -1.54 -36.70 -11.88
N GLY A 323 -0.33 -37.15 -12.20
CA GLY A 323 0.44 -36.66 -13.34
C GLY A 323 1.34 -35.46 -13.05
N THR A 324 2.50 -35.46 -13.69
CA THR A 324 3.43 -34.32 -13.83
C THR A 324 2.84 -33.25 -14.74
N GLU A 325 1.65 -32.75 -14.44
CA GLU A 325 1.11 -31.59 -15.15
C GLU A 325 1.76 -30.34 -14.54
N GLU A 326 2.46 -29.57 -15.37
CA GLU A 326 3.05 -28.31 -14.97
C GLU A 326 1.93 -27.33 -14.61
N ILE A 327 2.12 -26.51 -13.56
CA ILE A 327 1.17 -25.46 -13.20
C ILE A 327 0.99 -24.56 -14.44
N PRO A 328 -0.26 -24.34 -14.90
CA PRO A 328 -0.50 -23.57 -16.11
C PRO A 328 0.09 -22.16 -15.96
N CYS A 329 0.83 -21.73 -16.98
CA CYS A 329 1.56 -20.46 -16.96
C CYS A 329 0.59 -19.30 -17.16
N PHE A 330 0.50 -18.40 -16.16
CA PHE A 330 -0.30 -17.19 -16.24
C PHE A 330 0.48 -16.09 -16.97
N THR A 331 -0.02 -15.64 -18.11
CA THR A 331 0.70 -14.68 -18.99
C THR A 331 -0.09 -13.39 -19.24
N SER A 332 0.50 -12.46 -19.99
CA SER A 332 -0.18 -11.22 -20.40
C SER A 332 -1.41 -11.47 -21.29
N ASP A 333 -1.42 -12.58 -22.05
CA ASP A 333 -2.55 -12.97 -22.90
C ASP A 333 -3.79 -13.33 -22.08
N ASP A 334 -3.62 -13.79 -20.84
CA ASP A 334 -4.72 -14.04 -19.89
C ASP A 334 -5.02 -12.81 -19.02
N LEU A 335 -3.97 -12.08 -18.61
CA LEU A 335 -4.09 -10.91 -17.75
C LEU A 335 -4.86 -9.76 -18.40
N ILE A 336 -4.58 -9.44 -19.67
CA ILE A 336 -5.22 -8.31 -20.36
C ILE A 336 -6.74 -8.51 -20.46
N PRO A 337 -7.26 -9.65 -20.95
CA PRO A 337 -8.70 -9.90 -20.96
C PRO A 337 -9.33 -9.90 -19.56
N LEU A 338 -8.65 -10.45 -18.53
CA LEU A 338 -9.14 -10.36 -17.15
C LEU A 338 -9.23 -8.90 -16.69
N LEU A 339 -8.22 -8.08 -16.98
CA LEU A 339 -8.26 -6.65 -16.68
C LEU A 339 -9.40 -5.94 -17.41
N VAL A 340 -9.74 -6.34 -18.65
CA VAL A 340 -10.92 -5.82 -19.37
C VAL A 340 -12.20 -6.13 -18.60
N THR A 341 -12.36 -7.35 -18.07
CA THR A 341 -13.52 -7.68 -17.23
C THR A 341 -13.57 -6.81 -15.98
N VAL A 342 -12.42 -6.53 -15.35
CA VAL A 342 -12.31 -5.66 -14.19
C VAL A 342 -12.69 -4.21 -14.53
N ILE A 343 -12.22 -3.66 -15.65
CA ILE A 343 -12.56 -2.31 -16.12
C ILE A 343 -14.09 -2.20 -16.36
N VAL A 344 -14.68 -3.18 -17.04
CA VAL A 344 -16.12 -3.21 -17.33
C VAL A 344 -16.96 -3.27 -16.04
N GLN A 345 -16.51 -4.02 -15.04
CA GLN A 345 -17.20 -4.16 -13.76
C GLN A 345 -16.99 -2.94 -12.84
N ALA A 346 -15.79 -2.34 -12.85
CA ALA A 346 -15.46 -1.18 -12.03
C ALA A 346 -16.17 0.11 -12.50
N LYS A 347 -16.45 0.23 -13.81
CA LYS A 347 -17.21 1.35 -14.40
C LYS A 347 -16.69 2.74 -13.98
N CYS A 348 -15.37 2.93 -13.97
CA CYS A 348 -14.75 4.21 -13.66
C CYS A 348 -15.20 5.28 -14.67
N SER A 349 -15.47 6.49 -14.18
CA SER A 349 -16.08 7.54 -15.00
C SER A 349 -15.06 8.33 -15.80
N HIS A 350 -13.81 8.41 -15.35
CA HIS A 350 -12.78 9.30 -15.93
C HIS A 350 -11.52 8.54 -16.38
N MET A 351 -11.68 7.37 -17.01
CA MET A 351 -10.56 6.45 -17.27
C MET A 351 -9.46 7.05 -18.18
N CYS A 352 -9.84 7.66 -19.31
CA CYS A 352 -8.92 8.35 -20.21
C CYS A 352 -8.28 9.57 -19.54
N SER A 353 -9.04 10.34 -18.77
CA SER A 353 -8.51 11.45 -17.97
C SER A 353 -7.48 11.00 -16.94
N ASN A 354 -7.75 9.89 -16.22
CA ASN A 354 -6.82 9.31 -15.26
C ASN A 354 -5.52 8.87 -15.92
N ILE A 355 -5.59 8.25 -17.10
CA ILE A 355 -4.40 7.84 -17.86
C ILE A 355 -3.58 9.05 -18.26
N PHE A 356 -4.21 10.07 -18.85
CA PHE A 356 -3.49 11.29 -19.22
C PHE A 356 -2.81 11.93 -18.01
N TYR A 357 -3.50 11.99 -16.87
CA TYR A 357 -2.95 12.54 -15.63
C TYR A 357 -1.76 11.72 -15.11
N MET A 358 -1.84 10.39 -15.13
CA MET A 358 -0.75 9.50 -14.76
C MET A 358 0.46 9.61 -15.70
N GLU A 359 0.25 9.88 -16.99
CA GLU A 359 1.34 10.00 -17.97
C GLU A 359 2.06 11.35 -17.91
N ASN A 360 1.32 12.44 -17.70
CA ASN A 360 1.86 13.79 -17.88
C ASN A 360 2.22 14.51 -16.58
N PHE A 361 1.76 13.99 -15.43
CA PHE A 361 2.00 14.60 -14.11
C PHE A 361 2.76 13.69 -13.13
N TYR A 362 3.24 12.53 -13.59
CA TYR A 362 4.14 11.66 -12.85
C TYR A 362 5.56 11.79 -13.42
N TRP A 363 6.46 12.43 -12.69
CA TRP A 363 7.83 12.68 -13.16
C TRP A 363 8.88 11.85 -12.41
N ALA A 364 8.57 11.38 -11.20
CA ALA A 364 9.43 10.62 -10.29
C ALA A 364 10.62 9.93 -10.98
N GLU A 365 11.73 10.66 -11.09
CA GLU A 365 12.95 10.18 -11.72
C GLU A 365 13.72 9.32 -10.72
N GLY A 366 14.10 8.10 -11.12
CA GLY A 366 14.93 7.23 -10.29
C GLY A 366 14.19 6.29 -9.35
N THR A 367 12.85 6.30 -9.28
CA THR A 367 12.15 5.33 -8.42
C THR A 367 12.33 3.91 -8.93
N LYS A 368 12.81 3.00 -8.07
CA LYS A 368 12.94 1.57 -8.40
C LYS A 368 11.65 0.94 -8.92
N ASP A 369 10.51 1.44 -8.43
CA ASP A 369 9.18 0.99 -8.83
C ASP A 369 8.72 1.56 -10.18
N ARG A 370 9.45 2.50 -10.79
CA ARG A 370 9.02 3.19 -12.02
C ARG A 370 8.72 2.21 -13.14
N ASP A 371 9.59 1.22 -13.36
CA ASP A 371 9.43 0.26 -14.45
C ASP A 371 8.20 -0.62 -14.22
N ASN A 372 7.98 -1.06 -12.97
CA ASN A 372 6.81 -1.85 -12.57
C ASN A 372 5.51 -1.04 -12.74
N LEU A 373 5.50 0.20 -12.28
CA LEU A 373 4.34 1.10 -12.40
C LEU A 373 4.06 1.44 -13.87
N SER A 374 5.11 1.66 -14.67
CA SER A 374 5.01 1.93 -16.11
C SER A 374 4.44 0.71 -16.84
N TYR A 375 4.88 -0.50 -16.50
CA TYR A 375 4.27 -1.74 -17.01
C TYR A 375 2.77 -1.82 -16.68
N CYS A 376 2.38 -1.48 -15.44
CA CYS A 376 0.96 -1.49 -15.05
C CYS A 376 0.12 -0.53 -15.91
N LEU A 377 0.65 0.66 -16.17
CA LEU A 377 -0.01 1.67 -17.01
C LEU A 377 -0.11 1.23 -18.47
N VAL A 378 0.96 0.67 -19.04
CA VAL A 378 0.95 0.13 -20.41
C VAL A 378 -0.06 -1.01 -20.54
N THR A 379 -0.12 -1.91 -19.56
CA THR A 379 -1.09 -3.02 -19.53
C THR A 379 -2.53 -2.50 -19.45
N LEU A 380 -2.79 -1.46 -18.66
CA LEU A 380 -4.11 -0.79 -18.64
C LEU A 380 -4.47 -0.18 -20.00
N LYS A 381 -3.53 0.51 -20.66
CA LYS A 381 -3.75 1.08 -21.99
C LYS A 381 -4.03 0.00 -23.02
N ALA A 382 -3.31 -1.12 -22.99
CA ALA A 382 -3.56 -2.27 -23.84
C ALA A 382 -4.96 -2.86 -23.62
N ALA A 383 -5.39 -3.01 -22.36
CA ALA A 383 -6.74 -3.47 -22.02
C ALA A 383 -7.83 -2.50 -22.49
N LEU A 384 -7.61 -1.18 -22.38
CA LEU A 384 -8.56 -0.20 -22.89
C LEU A 384 -8.60 -0.18 -24.41
N GLU A 385 -7.47 -0.31 -25.09
CA GLU A 385 -7.44 -0.39 -26.55
C GLU A 385 -8.14 -1.66 -27.04
N TYR A 386 -7.93 -2.79 -26.36
CA TYR A 386 -8.68 -4.02 -26.60
C TYR A 386 -10.18 -3.80 -26.38
N LEU A 387 -10.57 -3.13 -25.29
CA LEU A 387 -11.96 -2.80 -25.02
C LEU A 387 -12.53 -1.88 -26.11
N LYS A 388 -11.79 -0.93 -26.65
CA LYS A 388 -12.24 -0.01 -27.72
C LYS A 388 -12.41 -0.72 -29.07
N THR A 389 -11.42 -1.51 -29.47
CA THR A 389 -11.32 -2.10 -30.81
C THR A 389 -12.11 -3.40 -30.97
N THR A 390 -12.31 -4.15 -29.88
CA THR A 390 -13.03 -5.41 -29.95
C THR A 390 -14.52 -5.19 -30.18
N ASN A 391 -15.08 -5.94 -31.14
CA ASN A 391 -16.52 -6.03 -31.35
C ASN A 391 -17.10 -7.10 -30.41
N PHE A 392 -18.03 -6.69 -29.56
CA PHE A 392 -18.73 -7.54 -28.60
C PHE A 392 -20.18 -7.83 -29.00
N ASP A 393 -20.59 -7.51 -30.24
CA ASP A 393 -21.97 -7.67 -30.72
C ASP A 393 -22.42 -9.14 -30.68
N ASP A 394 -21.50 -10.09 -30.90
CA ASP A 394 -21.77 -11.53 -30.78
C ASP A 394 -22.16 -11.97 -29.34
N LEU A 395 -21.78 -11.19 -28.32
CA LEU A 395 -22.13 -11.43 -26.93
C LEU A 395 -23.50 -10.84 -26.55
N LYS A 396 -24.03 -9.89 -27.32
CA LYS A 396 -25.34 -9.26 -27.08
C LYS A 396 -26.52 -10.21 -27.33
N LEU A 397 -26.30 -11.36 -27.99
CA LEU A 397 -27.36 -12.30 -28.38
C LEU A 397 -27.88 -13.23 -27.27
N LYS A 398 -27.33 -13.19 -26.05
CA LYS A 398 -27.82 -14.03 -24.92
C LYS A 398 -28.76 -13.31 -23.93
N LYS A 399 -29.07 -12.02 -24.14
CA LYS A 399 -29.92 -11.23 -23.22
C LYS A 399 -31.44 -11.51 -23.29
N ASN A 400 -31.91 -12.37 -24.21
CA ASN A 400 -33.34 -12.66 -24.39
C ASN A 400 -33.81 -14.07 -24.00
N ARG A 401 -33.02 -14.88 -23.28
CA ARG A 401 -33.47 -16.21 -22.83
C ARG A 401 -33.56 -16.45 -21.33
N ASN A 402 -32.97 -15.60 -20.48
CA ASN A 402 -33.12 -15.73 -19.04
C ASN A 402 -33.67 -14.43 -18.45
N LYS A 403 -34.94 -14.12 -18.74
CA LYS A 403 -35.77 -13.32 -17.84
C LYS A 403 -36.38 -14.28 -16.82
N ASP A 404 -35.58 -14.64 -15.83
CA ASP A 404 -36.03 -15.20 -14.56
C ASP A 404 -35.13 -14.62 -13.46
N GLU A 405 -34.99 -13.29 -13.44
CA GLU A 405 -34.58 -12.59 -12.23
C GLU A 405 -35.87 -12.30 -11.45
N ILE A 406 -36.09 -13.09 -10.40
CA ILE A 406 -37.21 -12.93 -9.49
C ILE A 406 -37.13 -11.54 -8.87
N ASN A 407 -38.10 -10.69 -9.21
CA ASN A 407 -38.19 -9.33 -8.71
C ASN A 407 -38.59 -9.37 -7.23
N ILE A 408 -37.79 -8.74 -6.36
CA ILE A 408 -38.03 -8.67 -4.90
C ILE A 408 -39.42 -8.10 -4.58
N THR A 409 -40.00 -7.28 -5.46
CA THR A 409 -41.35 -6.75 -5.30
C THR A 409 -42.44 -7.82 -5.47
N GLU A 410 -42.25 -8.84 -6.33
CA GLU A 410 -43.23 -9.93 -6.51
C GLU A 410 -43.27 -10.89 -5.31
N ILE A 411 -42.13 -11.11 -4.62
CA ILE A 411 -42.09 -11.89 -3.38
C ILE A 411 -42.82 -11.15 -2.24
N ILE A 412 -42.69 -9.83 -2.20
CA ILE A 412 -43.34 -8.98 -1.17
C ILE A 412 -44.85 -8.92 -1.42
N GLU A 413 -45.31 -8.88 -2.67
CA GLU A 413 -46.74 -8.98 -3.01
C GLU A 413 -47.31 -10.38 -2.70
N ALA A 414 -46.59 -11.46 -3.04
CA ALA A 414 -47.01 -12.83 -2.74
C ALA A 414 -47.10 -13.12 -1.22
N THR A 415 -46.36 -12.38 -0.39
CA THR A 415 -46.44 -12.49 1.08
C THR A 415 -47.58 -11.65 1.66
N ARG A 416 -48.08 -10.65 0.93
CA ARG A 416 -49.16 -9.75 1.36
C ARG A 416 -50.54 -10.40 1.21
N ASP A 417 -50.72 -11.25 0.19
CA ASP A 417 -52.00 -11.90 -0.11
C ASP A 417 -52.34 -13.10 0.78
N VAL A 418 -51.41 -13.56 1.63
CA VAL A 418 -51.69 -14.62 2.63
C VAL A 418 -52.20 -14.05 3.97
N SER A 419 -52.19 -12.72 4.14
CA SER A 419 -52.53 -12.09 5.43
C SER A 419 -53.92 -11.42 5.50
N LEU A 420 -54.79 -11.59 4.50
CA LEU A 420 -56.10 -10.90 4.44
C LEU A 420 -57.33 -11.80 4.23
N THR A 421 -57.29 -13.07 4.66
CA THR A 421 -58.50 -13.91 4.72
C THR A 421 -58.64 -14.63 6.06
N SER A 422 -59.03 -13.92 7.12
CA SER A 422 -59.91 -14.46 8.19
C SER A 422 -60.18 -13.44 9.31
N SER A 423 -61.06 -12.50 9.03
CA SER A 423 -62.08 -12.05 9.99
C SER A 423 -63.31 -11.79 9.11
N SER A 424 -64.48 -12.38 9.31
CA SER A 424 -65.18 -12.72 10.54
C SER A 424 -66.40 -13.57 10.14
N ASP A 425 -66.68 -14.68 10.83
CA ASP A 425 -68.07 -14.95 11.18
C ASP A 425 -68.18 -15.83 12.44
N SER A 426 -69.29 -15.58 13.12
CA SER A 426 -69.67 -15.91 14.47
C SER A 426 -70.41 -17.24 14.58
N GLY A 427 -70.33 -17.88 15.75
CA GLY A 427 -71.41 -18.72 16.26
C GLY A 427 -71.22 -20.26 16.27
N SER A 428 -70.87 -20.75 17.46
CA SER A 428 -71.50 -21.90 18.14
C SER A 428 -71.15 -23.36 17.78
N ALA A 429 -70.74 -24.07 18.85
CA ALA A 429 -70.95 -25.49 19.20
C ALA A 429 -69.87 -26.55 18.86
N ASP A 430 -69.15 -26.89 19.93
CA ASP A 430 -68.82 -28.24 20.43
C ASP A 430 -67.75 -29.16 19.77
N SER A 431 -66.65 -29.29 20.51
CA SER A 431 -66.05 -30.53 21.01
C SER A 431 -65.62 -31.65 20.03
N LYS A 432 -64.33 -31.68 19.68
CA LYS A 432 -63.36 -32.70 20.16
C LYS A 432 -61.95 -32.42 19.60
N ARG A 433 -61.12 -31.92 20.51
CA ARG A 433 -59.68 -31.69 20.38
C ARG A 433 -58.96 -32.99 20.73
N VAL A 434 -58.03 -33.44 19.89
CA VAL A 434 -56.69 -33.97 20.24
C VAL A 434 -56.07 -34.61 19.00
N ARG A 435 -54.80 -34.22 18.74
CA ARG A 435 -53.77 -34.86 17.90
C ARG A 435 -53.61 -34.30 16.48
N LEU A 436 -52.84 -33.21 16.34
CA LEU A 436 -51.85 -32.99 15.26
C LEU A 436 -51.14 -31.62 15.39
N GLU A 437 -50.33 -31.41 16.45
CA GLU A 437 -49.44 -30.23 16.56
C GLU A 437 -48.05 -30.59 17.11
N LYS A 438 -47.42 -31.65 16.59
CA LYS A 438 -46.02 -31.99 16.94
C LYS A 438 -45.07 -32.17 15.75
N SER A 439 -45.52 -31.93 14.52
CA SER A 439 -44.70 -32.16 13.32
C SER A 439 -43.96 -30.92 12.81
N SER A 440 -44.38 -29.71 13.17
CA SER A 440 -43.93 -28.49 12.48
C SER A 440 -42.84 -27.72 13.24
N GLN A 441 -42.82 -27.73 14.58
CA GLN A 441 -41.76 -27.08 15.37
C GLN A 441 -40.39 -27.79 15.26
N SER A 442 -40.38 -29.11 15.05
CA SER A 442 -39.14 -29.92 15.05
C SER A 442 -38.23 -29.65 13.83
N ARG A 443 -38.79 -29.26 12.68
CA ARG A 443 -38.01 -29.00 11.46
C ARG A 443 -37.25 -27.67 11.51
N TYR A 444 -37.83 -26.64 12.10
CA TYR A 444 -37.20 -25.32 12.18
C TYR A 444 -36.03 -25.29 13.19
N ASP A 445 -36.16 -26.01 14.31
CA ASP A 445 -35.07 -26.15 15.28
C ASP A 445 -33.89 -26.98 14.73
N GLN A 446 -34.17 -27.99 13.90
CA GLN A 446 -33.12 -28.75 13.23
C GLN A 446 -32.39 -27.91 12.17
N GLN A 447 -33.12 -27.07 11.43
CA GLN A 447 -32.51 -26.14 10.47
C GLN A 447 -31.65 -25.07 11.16
N PHE A 448 -32.11 -24.49 12.28
CA PHE A 448 -31.32 -23.51 13.05
C PHE A 448 -30.05 -24.09 13.66
N LYS A 449 -30.09 -25.34 14.13
CA LYS A 449 -28.89 -26.06 14.62
C LYS A 449 -27.92 -26.38 13.49
N SER A 450 -28.43 -26.72 12.30
CA SER A 450 -27.60 -26.97 11.13
C SER A 450 -26.90 -25.70 10.65
N VAL A 451 -27.60 -24.56 10.60
CA VAL A 451 -27.04 -23.26 10.22
C VAL A 451 -26.02 -22.76 11.25
N SER A 452 -26.31 -22.91 12.54
CA SER A 452 -25.36 -22.54 13.62
C SER A 452 -24.09 -23.38 13.57
N LYS A 453 -24.21 -24.68 13.27
CA LYS A 453 -23.06 -25.59 13.17
C LYS A 453 -22.19 -25.25 11.96
N ILE A 454 -22.80 -24.94 10.81
CA ILE A 454 -22.07 -24.50 9.60
C ILE A 454 -21.34 -23.18 9.90
N LEU A 455 -21.99 -22.19 10.53
CA LEU A 455 -21.35 -20.92 10.88
C LEU A 455 -20.17 -21.07 11.86
N GLU A 456 -20.27 -22.01 12.80
CA GLU A 456 -19.19 -22.30 13.75
C GLU A 456 -18.02 -23.07 13.10
N GLU A 457 -18.32 -23.97 12.15
CA GLU A 457 -17.33 -24.68 11.34
C GLU A 457 -16.62 -23.70 10.37
N THR A 458 -17.34 -22.81 9.71
CA THR A 458 -16.77 -21.76 8.84
C THR A 458 -15.93 -20.76 9.64
N SER A 459 -16.34 -20.41 10.86
CA SER A 459 -15.56 -19.54 11.75
C SER A 459 -14.28 -20.21 12.27
N LYS A 460 -14.32 -21.52 12.52
CA LYS A 460 -13.14 -22.32 12.89
C LYS A 460 -12.19 -22.51 11.71
N GLU A 461 -12.71 -22.72 10.50
CA GLU A 461 -11.91 -22.78 9.25
C GLU A 461 -11.21 -21.44 8.97
N LEU A 462 -11.91 -20.31 9.12
CA LEU A 462 -11.33 -18.97 9.02
C LEU A 462 -10.24 -18.70 10.07
N ALA A 463 -10.38 -19.24 11.29
CA ALA A 463 -9.38 -19.13 12.35
C ALA A 463 -8.17 -20.04 12.14
N THR A 464 -8.33 -21.20 11.48
CA THR A 464 -7.22 -22.10 11.14
C THR A 464 -6.43 -21.65 9.91
N SER A 465 -7.08 -21.02 8.92
CA SER A 465 -6.42 -20.46 7.73
C SER A 465 -5.53 -19.25 8.04
N GLN A 466 -5.70 -18.60 9.20
CA GLN A 466 -4.79 -17.55 9.68
C GLN A 466 -3.45 -18.08 10.23
N LYS A 467 -3.30 -19.40 10.45
CA LYS A 467 -2.04 -20.01 10.98
C LYS A 467 -1.10 -20.58 9.92
N GLN A 468 -1.44 -20.51 8.63
CA GLN A 468 -0.57 -20.93 7.53
C GLN A 468 -0.58 -19.90 6.38
N LYS A 469 -0.03 -18.70 6.61
CA LYS A 469 0.35 -17.80 5.51
C LYS A 469 1.67 -18.28 4.91
N LYS A 470 1.62 -19.00 3.81
CA LYS A 470 2.68 -18.90 2.80
C LYS A 470 2.42 -17.61 2.03
N GLU A 471 3.37 -16.68 2.07
CA GLU A 471 3.29 -15.40 1.36
C GLU A 471 3.15 -15.65 -0.14
N VAL A 472 2.07 -15.12 -0.73
CA VAL A 472 1.87 -15.05 -2.17
C VAL A 472 2.64 -13.83 -2.68
N LYS A 473 3.60 -14.07 -3.56
CA LYS A 473 4.55 -13.07 -4.06
C LYS A 473 3.87 -12.18 -5.10
N SER A 474 4.14 -10.88 -5.08
CA SER A 474 3.66 -9.93 -6.11
C SER A 474 4.16 -10.33 -7.50
N ILE A 475 3.51 -9.85 -8.57
CA ILE A 475 3.92 -10.16 -9.96
C ILE A 475 5.37 -9.71 -10.27
N PHE A 476 5.94 -8.88 -9.41
CA PHE A 476 7.31 -8.37 -9.47
C PHE A 476 8.23 -8.90 -8.33
N GLY A 477 7.80 -9.92 -7.57
CA GLY A 477 8.53 -10.49 -6.43
C GLY A 477 8.23 -9.85 -5.07
N ASP A 478 8.81 -10.41 -3.99
CA ASP A 478 8.54 -10.11 -2.56
C ASP A 478 9.06 -8.76 -2.03
N GLN A 479 9.53 -7.86 -2.90
CA GLN A 479 10.33 -6.74 -2.40
C GLN A 479 9.53 -5.55 -1.86
N PHE A 480 8.20 -5.49 -2.00
CA PHE A 480 7.45 -4.26 -1.68
C PHE A 480 6.01 -4.51 -1.19
N THR A 481 5.85 -4.79 0.10
CA THR A 481 4.56 -4.66 0.80
C THR A 481 4.42 -3.27 1.39
N VAL A 482 3.78 -2.35 0.65
CA VAL A 482 3.25 -1.12 1.27
C VAL A 482 1.98 -1.50 2.02
N HIS A 483 2.07 -1.63 3.35
CA HIS A 483 0.91 -1.77 4.22
C HIS A 483 0.09 -0.47 4.19
N GLN A 484 -0.88 -0.37 3.29
CA GLN A 484 -1.96 0.60 3.42
C GLN A 484 -3.03 0.02 4.36
N ASN A 485 -3.04 0.49 5.61
CA ASN A 485 -4.21 0.37 6.49
C ASN A 485 -5.30 1.31 5.95
N ILE A 486 -6.15 0.81 5.07
CA ILE A 486 -7.43 1.44 4.76
C ILE A 486 -8.38 1.06 5.90
N PRO A 487 -9.03 2.00 6.59
CA PRO A 487 -10.04 1.66 7.58
C PRO A 487 -11.22 0.97 6.87
N ASP A 488 -11.49 -0.28 7.22
CA ASP A 488 -12.73 -0.95 6.89
C ASP A 488 -13.90 -0.17 7.50
N VAL A 489 -14.67 0.51 6.65
CA VAL A 489 -15.98 1.03 7.04
C VAL A 489 -16.95 -0.14 7.02
N VAL A 490 -16.96 -0.89 8.13
CA VAL A 490 -18.08 -1.78 8.49
C VAL A 490 -18.84 -1.11 9.63
N PRO A 491 -20.19 -1.01 9.58
CA PRO A 491 -20.97 -0.46 10.66
C PRO A 491 -20.80 -1.32 11.92
N ARG A 492 -20.08 -0.83 12.93
CA ARG A 492 -20.03 -1.48 14.24
C ARG A 492 -21.35 -1.26 14.97
N GLU A 493 -22.01 -2.35 15.31
CA GLU A 493 -23.11 -2.37 16.27
C GLU A 493 -22.66 -1.74 17.59
N ILE A 494 -23.44 -0.78 18.08
CA ILE A 494 -23.14 0.00 19.28
C ILE A 494 -23.55 -0.82 20.50
N SER A 495 -22.57 -1.20 21.32
CA SER A 495 -22.82 -1.84 22.62
C SER A 495 -23.63 -0.92 23.56
N PRO A 496 -24.54 -1.48 24.37
CA PRO A 496 -25.53 -0.72 25.16
C PRO A 496 -24.95 0.21 26.24
N HIS A 497 -23.64 0.17 26.53
CA HIS A 497 -23.00 1.06 27.51
C HIS A 497 -22.54 2.42 26.96
N GLN A 498 -22.61 2.68 25.65
CA GLN A 498 -22.28 4.01 25.08
C GLN A 498 -23.51 4.92 24.85
N LYS A 499 -24.73 4.43 25.02
CA LYS A 499 -25.96 5.25 24.88
C LYS A 499 -26.23 6.17 26.08
N GLN A 500 -25.61 5.94 27.23
CA GLN A 500 -25.92 6.67 28.46
C GLN A 500 -25.09 7.96 28.62
N GLN A 501 -23.84 7.99 28.16
CA GLN A 501 -23.00 9.21 28.19
C GLN A 501 -23.33 10.22 27.07
N ARG A 502 -24.05 9.82 26.02
CA ARG A 502 -24.39 10.70 24.89
C ARG A 502 -25.67 11.53 25.13
N LYS A 503 -26.52 11.13 26.07
CA LYS A 503 -27.73 11.89 26.45
C LYS A 503 -27.42 13.09 27.35
N GLU A 504 -26.39 13.01 28.19
CA GLU A 504 -26.03 14.13 29.09
C GLU A 504 -25.34 15.29 28.35
N LYS A 505 -24.58 15.02 27.28
CA LYS A 505 -23.90 16.08 26.50
C LYS A 505 -24.77 16.79 25.46
N MET A 506 -26.01 16.35 25.23
CA MET A 506 -26.92 16.97 24.25
C MET A 506 -27.90 17.96 24.91
N GLY A 507 -28.05 17.91 26.24
CA GLY A 507 -28.86 18.88 27.01
C GLY A 507 -28.21 20.25 27.16
N ASP A 508 -26.87 20.31 27.28
CA ASP A 508 -26.14 21.57 27.41
C ASP A 508 -26.03 22.36 26.09
N PHE A 509 -26.16 21.69 24.94
CA PHE A 509 -26.06 22.34 23.63
C PHE A 509 -27.37 23.03 23.20
N LEU A 510 -28.53 22.54 23.64
CA LEU A 510 -29.83 23.14 23.30
C LEU A 510 -30.22 24.29 24.24
N SER A 511 -29.60 24.35 25.42
CA SER A 511 -29.82 25.42 26.41
C SER A 511 -29.12 26.73 26.02
N SER A 512 -28.12 26.70 25.12
CA SER A 512 -27.38 27.87 24.67
C SER A 512 -27.96 28.55 23.41
N LEU A 513 -29.04 28.00 22.85
CA LEU A 513 -29.68 28.51 21.61
C LEU A 513 -30.96 29.34 21.86
N GLN A 514 -31.39 29.53 23.12
CA GLN A 514 -32.65 30.20 23.43
C GLN A 514 -32.57 31.71 23.72
N ASP A 515 -31.38 32.32 23.82
CA ASP A 515 -31.26 33.70 24.33
C ASP A 515 -30.93 34.80 23.30
N ASN A 516 -30.96 34.56 21.99
CA ASN A 516 -30.58 35.62 21.02
C ASN A 516 -31.39 35.66 19.72
N ILE A 517 -32.71 35.67 19.78
CA ILE A 517 -33.55 36.02 18.62
C ILE A 517 -34.73 36.87 19.09
N PHE A 518 -34.51 38.15 19.38
CA PHE A 518 -35.48 39.23 19.18
C PHE A 518 -34.80 40.58 19.48
N GLN A 519 -34.32 41.29 18.45
CA GLN A 519 -34.25 42.77 18.48
C GLN A 519 -34.09 43.37 17.07
N SER A 520 -35.24 43.76 16.52
CA SER A 520 -35.54 45.03 15.82
C SER A 520 -34.50 45.62 14.83
N TYR A 521 -34.82 45.52 13.53
CA TYR A 521 -34.31 46.45 12.51
C TYR A 521 -35.09 47.78 12.56
N GLY A 522 -34.38 48.91 12.71
CA GLY A 522 -34.94 50.26 12.70
C GLY A 522 -34.03 51.28 12.01
N LYS A 523 -34.48 51.71 10.82
CA LYS A 523 -34.29 52.95 10.02
C LYS A 523 -33.23 54.03 10.39
N GLN A 524 -32.58 54.50 9.31
CA GLN A 524 -32.27 55.89 8.89
C GLN A 524 -31.95 56.95 9.97
N ASN A 525 -30.71 57.45 9.97
CA ASN A 525 -30.25 58.63 9.21
C ASN A 525 -28.73 58.66 9.15
#